data_AF-A0A2V5RBV2-F1
#
_entry.id   AF-A0A2V5RBV2-F1
#
_cell.length_a   1.000
_cell.length_b   1.000
_cell.length_c   1.000
_cell.angle_alpha   90.00
_cell.angle_beta   90.00
_cell.angle_gamma   90.00
#
_symmetry.space_group_name_H-M   'P 1'
#
loop_
_entity.id
_entity.type
_entity.pdbx_description
1 polymer ?
#
loop_
_entity_poly.entity_id
_entity_poly.type
_entity_poly.pdbx_seq_one_letter_code
_entity_poly.pdbx_strand_id
1 'polypeptide(L)' 'MKMLASQIERELQADEWKHCAVYERELTRLWPLDEPERQAKIAQFAKKFGFRLRFYKKGLCAIFDKWPQPRRSL' A
#
# COMPACT_ATOMS: atom_id res chain seq x y z
N MET A 1 11.71 -3.57 -2.32
CA MET A 1 10.54 -3.69 -1.42
C MET A 1 10.64 -2.87 -0.14
N LYS A 2 11.69 -3.00 0.70
CA LYS A 2 11.80 -2.21 1.95
C LYS A 2 11.72 -0.69 1.75
N MET A 3 12.34 -0.18 0.68
CA MET A 3 12.28 1.25 0.31
C MET A 3 10.84 1.74 0.06
N LEU A 4 10.03 0.98 -0.70
CA LEU A 4 8.63 1.32 -0.93
C LEU A 4 7.83 1.28 0.37
N ALA A 5 8.08 0.29 1.25
CA ALA A 5 7.44 0.24 2.55
C ALA A 5 7.78 1.45 3.42
N SER A 6 9.05 1.86 3.46
CA SER A 6 9.48 3.08 4.17
C SER A 6 8.86 4.34 3.59
N GLN A 7 8.68 4.44 2.26
CA GLN A 7 7.98 5.56 1.65
C GLN A 7 6.51 5.61 2.07
N ILE A 8 5.80 4.48 1.96
CA ILE A 8 4.39 4.37 2.39
C ILE A 8 4.26 4.73 3.87
N GLU A 9 5.12 4.21 4.74
CA GLU A 9 5.12 4.52 6.17
C GLU A 9 5.27 6.03 6.41
N ARG A 10 6.22 6.70 5.74
CA ARG A 10 6.46 8.15 5.89
C ARG A 10 5.25 8.96 5.42
N GLU A 11 4.67 8.62 4.28
CA GLU A 11 3.47 9.31 3.77
C GLU A 11 2.28 9.11 4.71
N LEU A 12 2.07 7.90 5.24
CA LEU A 12 1.01 7.63 6.22
C LEU A 12 1.22 8.28 7.60
N GLN A 13 2.44 8.75 7.91
CA GLN A 13 2.75 9.48 9.15
C GLN A 13 2.64 11.00 8.99
N ALA A 14 2.75 11.51 7.76
CA ALA A 14 2.93 12.93 7.50
C ALA A 14 1.63 13.75 7.46
N ASP A 15 0.44 13.13 7.41
CA ASP A 15 -0.76 13.83 6.93
C ASP A 15 -2.06 13.54 7.72
N GLU A 16 -3.05 14.41 7.55
CA GLU A 16 -4.47 14.21 7.93
C GLU A 16 -5.10 13.04 7.14
N TRP A 17 -4.56 12.79 5.95
CA TRP A 17 -5.02 11.78 5.02
C TRP A 17 -4.41 10.44 5.40
N LYS A 18 -5.24 9.56 5.98
CA LYS A 18 -4.83 8.24 6.47
C LYS A 18 -4.50 7.22 5.37
N HIS A 19 -4.22 7.66 4.14
CA HIS A 19 -3.95 6.78 3.01
C HIS A 19 -2.82 7.30 2.11
N CYS A 20 -2.12 6.38 1.46
CA CYS A 20 -1.01 6.61 0.54
C CYS A 20 -1.32 5.93 -0.79
N ALA A 21 -1.28 6.69 -1.89
CA ALA A 21 -1.49 6.17 -3.24
C ALA A 21 -0.15 5.90 -3.93
N VAL A 22 0.08 4.65 -4.31
CA VAL A 22 1.26 4.24 -5.09
C VAL A 22 0.81 3.98 -6.53
N TYR A 23 1.27 4.83 -7.44
CA TYR A 23 0.90 4.76 -8.85
C TYR A 23 1.63 3.66 -9.62
N GLU A 24 1.08 3.31 -10.79
CA GLU A 24 1.54 2.22 -11.65
C GLU A 24 3.05 2.25 -11.94
N ARG A 25 3.63 3.45 -12.10
CA ARG A 25 5.08 3.64 -12.33
C ARG A 25 5.92 3.01 -11.22
N GLU A 26 5.51 3.16 -9.97
CA GLU A 26 6.22 2.59 -8.82
C GLU A 26 5.88 1.11 -8.62
N LEU A 27 4.63 0.72 -8.88
CA LEU A 27 4.20 -0.68 -8.78
C LEU A 27 4.93 -1.58 -9.78
N THR A 28 5.10 -1.12 -11.02
CA THR A 28 5.75 -1.90 -12.11
C THR A 28 7.21 -2.23 -11.82
N ARG A 29 7.89 -1.42 -10.99
CA ARG A 29 9.27 -1.69 -10.56
C ARG A 29 9.40 -2.94 -9.68
N LEU A 30 8.32 -3.36 -9.03
CA LEU A 30 8.30 -4.50 -8.11
C LEU A 30 7.42 -5.65 -8.61
N TRP A 31 6.34 -5.33 -9.31
CA TRP A 31 5.40 -6.27 -9.88
C TRP A 31 5.03 -5.80 -11.29
N PRO A 32 5.58 -6.40 -12.35
CA PRO A 32 5.21 -6.12 -13.73
C PRO A 32 3.70 -6.23 -14.00
N LEU A 33 3.19 -5.60 -15.07
CA LEU A 33 1.74 -5.58 -15.39
C LEU A 33 1.16 -6.96 -15.69
N ASP A 34 1.97 -7.85 -16.25
CA ASP A 34 1.70 -9.24 -16.60
C ASP A 34 1.95 -10.23 -15.45
N GLU A 35 2.40 -9.74 -14.29
CA GLU A 35 2.66 -10.55 -13.11
C GLU A 35 1.42 -11.37 -12.71
N PRO A 36 1.51 -12.71 -12.64
CA PRO A 36 0.42 -13.54 -12.14
C PRO A 36 0.07 -13.16 -10.71
N GLU A 37 -1.23 -13.10 -10.43
CA GLU A 37 -1.75 -12.79 -9.09
C GLU A 37 -1.22 -11.47 -8.51
N ARG A 38 -0.91 -10.50 -9.37
CA ARG A 38 -0.31 -9.21 -9.00
C ARG A 38 -0.98 -8.54 -7.80
N GLN A 39 -2.31 -8.49 -7.81
CA GLN A 39 -3.09 -7.91 -6.71
C GLN A 39 -2.86 -8.66 -5.39
N ALA A 40 -2.81 -10.00 -5.43
CA ALA A 40 -2.56 -10.81 -4.25
C ALA A 40 -1.14 -10.58 -3.70
N LYS A 41 -0.14 -10.44 -4.56
CA LYS A 41 1.24 -10.11 -4.15
C LYS A 41 1.35 -8.72 -3.53
N ILE A 42 0.66 -7.72 -4.10
CA ILE A 42 0.57 -6.37 -3.53
C ILE A 42 -0.12 -6.42 -2.14
N ALA A 43 -1.20 -7.19 -2.01
CA ALA A 43 -1.90 -7.36 -0.73
C ALA A 43 -1.03 -8.08 0.32
N GLN A 44 -0.27 -9.11 -0.09
CA GLN A 44 0.69 -9.80 0.77
C GLN A 44 1.81 -8.86 1.22
N PHE A 45 2.32 -8.02 0.33
CA PHE A 45 3.28 -6.97 0.69
C PHE A 45 2.69 -6.01 1.74
N ALA A 46 1.45 -5.53 1.54
CA ALA A 46 0.80 -4.66 2.51
C ALA A 46 0.75 -5.33 3.88
N LYS A 47 0.25 -6.57 3.96
CA LYS A 47 0.16 -7.35 5.20
C LYS A 47 1.53 -7.54 5.85
N LYS A 48 2.56 -7.88 5.07
CA LYS A 48 3.93 -8.10 5.55
C LYS A 48 4.52 -6.86 6.22
N PHE A 49 4.17 -5.66 5.76
CA PHE A 49 4.67 -4.39 6.31
C PHE A 49 3.66 -3.68 7.21
N GLY A 50 2.57 -4.33 7.62
CA GLY A 50 1.59 -3.77 8.56
C GLY A 50 0.63 -2.75 7.96
N PHE A 51 0.54 -2.69 6.63
CA PHE A 51 -0.44 -1.88 5.90
C PHE A 51 -1.68 -2.69 5.54
N ARG A 52 -2.72 -1.99 5.12
CA ARG A 52 -3.89 -2.56 4.45
C ARG A 52 -3.98 -2.01 3.03
N LEU A 53 -4.16 -2.90 2.06
CA LEU A 53 -4.50 -2.52 0.69
C LEU A 53 -6.00 -2.21 0.63
N ARG A 54 -6.34 -0.93 0.38
CA ARG A 54 -7.75 -0.46 0.27
C ARG A 54 -8.30 -0.55 -1.13
N PHE A 55 -7.44 -0.30 -2.11
CA PHE A 55 -7.83 -0.25 -3.50
C PHE A 55 -6.66 -0.69 -4.36
N TYR A 56 -6.96 -1.39 -5.45
CA TYR A 56 -6.02 -1.65 -6.51
C TYR A 56 -6.74 -1.62 -7.85
N LYS A 57 -6.17 -0.90 -8.82
CA LYS A 57 -6.56 -0.96 -10.22
C LYS A 57 -5.32 -1.08 -11.08
N LYS A 58 -5.24 -2.19 -11.83
CA LYS A 58 -4.18 -2.47 -12.78
C LYS A 58 -4.07 -1.32 -13.79
N GLY A 59 -2.86 -0.81 -14.01
CA GLY A 59 -2.59 0.31 -14.91
C GLY A 59 -2.80 1.68 -14.27
N LEU A 60 -3.22 1.76 -13.00
CA LEU A 60 -3.51 3.03 -12.32
C LEU A 60 -2.74 3.18 -11.00
N CYS A 61 -3.22 2.54 -9.93
CA CYS A 61 -2.62 2.69 -8.60
C CYS A 61 -3.06 1.59 -7.61
N ALA A 62 -2.34 1.54 -6.50
CA ALA A 62 -2.72 0.87 -5.26
C ALA A 62 -2.82 1.91 -4.14
N ILE A 63 -3.86 1.85 -3.32
CA ILE A 63 -4.03 2.74 -2.16
C ILE A 63 -3.84 1.91 -0.90
N PHE A 64 -2.92 2.36 -0.05
CA PHE A 64 -2.61 1.75 1.24
C PHE A 64 -3.09 2.65 2.37
N ASP A 65 -3.55 2.08 3.47
CA ASP A 65 -3.75 2.78 4.74
C ASP A 65 -3.23 1.94 5.92
N LYS A 66 -3.26 2.53 7.12
CA LYS A 66 -3.06 1.77 8.35
C LYS A 66 -4.35 1.03 8.72
N TRP A 67 -4.20 -0.13 9.34
CA TRP A 67 -5.33 -0.79 9.99
C TRP A 67 -5.98 0.18 10.99
N PRO A 68 -7.33 0.25 11.05
CA PRO A 68 -8.00 1.09 12.02
C PRO A 68 -7.54 0.63 13.41
N GLN A 69 -6.89 1.53 14.15
CA GLN A 69 -6.61 1.29 15.55
C GLN A 69 -7.97 1.14 16.25
N PRO A 70 -8.19 0.12 17.10
CA PRO A 70 -9.37 0.10 17.93
C PRO A 70 -9.41 1.43 18.68
N ARG A 71 -10.53 2.16 18.55
CA ARG A 71 -10.74 3.39 19.32
C ARG A 71 -10.58 2.97 20.79
N ARG A 72 -9.52 3.42 21.45
CA ARG A 72 -9.44 3.35 22.90
C ARG A 72 -10.56 4.26 23.41
N SER A 73 -11.67 3.66 23.80
CA SER A 73 -12.68 4.32 24.62
C SER A 73 -11.95 4.82 25.86
N LEU A 74 -11.88 6.14 26.03
CA LEU A 74 -11.48 6.77 27.28
C LEU A 74 -12.57 6.54 28.33
#